data_AF-A0A5N5HLF6-F1
#
_entry.id   AF-A0A5N5HLF6-F1
#
_cell.length_a   1.000
_cell.length_b   1.000
_cell.length_c   1.000
_cell.angle_alpha   90.00
_cell.angle_beta   90.00
_cell.angle_gamma   90.00
#
_symmetry.space_group_name_H-M   'P 1'
#
loop_
_entity.id
_entity.type
_entity.pdbx_description
1 polymer ?
#
loop_
_entity_poly.entity_id
_entity_poly.type
_entity_poly.pdbx_seq_one_letter_code
_entity_poly.pdbx_strand_id
1 'polypeptide(L)'
;MYRMMAVALTPGPQIAAIVMGFFMSFWNLFSGFLVPRTLIPIWWRWYYWGSPIAWTIYGLFASQMGDVETLVEIPGEKSKPVNQFLKDYLGFEEDFVIPVVFAHVGWVLLFFFLFAYGIKYLDFQRR
;
A
#
# COMPACT_ATOMS: atom_id res chain seq x y z
N MET A 1 -5.84 -12.88 2.75
CA MET A 1 -6.60 -12.83 1.48
C MET A 1 -5.71 -12.82 0.25
N TYR A 2 -4.75 -11.89 0.10
CA TYR A 2 -3.87 -11.82 -1.07
C TYR A 2 -3.19 -13.17 -1.47
N ARG A 3 -2.56 -13.87 -0.51
CA ARG A 3 -1.89 -15.16 -0.78
C ARG A 3 -2.86 -16.25 -1.23
N MET A 4 -4.04 -16.30 -0.61
CA MET A 4 -5.09 -17.26 -0.95
C MET A 4 -5.60 -17.02 -2.37
N MET A 5 -5.85 -15.75 -2.72
CA MET A 5 -6.20 -15.33 -4.08
C MET A 5 -5.12 -15.76 -5.08
N ALA A 6 -3.85 -15.50 -4.82
CA ALA A 6 -2.76 -15.84 -5.74
C ALA A 6 -2.66 -17.36 -5.99
N VAL A 7 -2.83 -18.18 -4.95
CA VAL A 7 -2.87 -19.65 -5.09
C VAL A 7 -4.08 -20.09 -5.91
N ALA A 8 -5.27 -19.52 -5.67
CA ALA A 8 -6.48 -19.88 -6.40
C ALA A 8 -6.45 -19.47 -7.88
N LEU A 9 -5.69 -18.43 -8.24
CA LEU A 9 -5.59 -17.93 -9.61
C LEU A 9 -4.46 -18.57 -10.41
N THR A 10 -3.62 -19.42 -9.81
CA THR A 10 -2.44 -19.99 -10.49
C THR A 10 -2.49 -21.51 -10.55
N PRO A 11 -1.89 -22.15 -11.59
CA PRO A 11 -1.95 -23.61 -11.77
C PRO A 11 -1.14 -24.42 -10.75
N GLY A 12 -0.33 -23.76 -9.92
CA GLY A 12 0.52 -24.44 -8.95
C GLY A 12 1.23 -23.49 -7.97
N PRO A 13 1.68 -24.02 -6.82
CA PRO A 13 2.21 -23.21 -5.72
C PRO A 13 3.52 -22.48 -6.07
N GLN A 14 4.35 -23.03 -6.96
CA GLN A 14 5.58 -22.39 -7.41
C GLN A 14 5.29 -21.13 -8.24
N ILE A 15 4.33 -21.19 -9.16
CA ILE A 15 3.89 -20.04 -9.95
C ILE A 15 3.26 -18.99 -9.03
N ALA A 16 2.42 -19.41 -8.09
CA ALA A 16 1.85 -18.52 -7.06
C ALA A 16 2.95 -17.75 -6.32
N ALA A 17 4.00 -18.45 -5.87
CA ALA A 17 5.11 -17.85 -5.13
C ALA A 17 5.88 -16.81 -5.96
N ILE A 18 6.17 -17.11 -7.23
CA ILE A 18 6.86 -16.18 -8.14
C ILE A 18 6.03 -14.91 -8.36
N VAL A 19 4.75 -15.08 -8.71
CA VAL A 19 3.83 -13.96 -8.95
C VAL A 19 3.69 -13.12 -7.67
N MET A 20 3.50 -13.77 -6.52
CA MET A 20 3.41 -13.08 -5.24
C MET A 20 4.67 -12.29 -4.91
N GLY A 21 5.85 -12.88 -5.11
CA GLY A 21 7.14 -12.25 -4.87
C GLY A 21 7.35 -11.01 -5.73
N PHE A 22 7.02 -11.10 -7.02
CA PHE A 22 7.09 -9.97 -7.94
C PHE A 22 6.24 -8.78 -7.47
N PHE A 23 4.94 -8.99 -7.22
CA PHE A 23 4.04 -7.92 -6.80
C PHE A 23 4.38 -7.38 -5.41
N MET A 24 4.80 -8.23 -4.47
CA MET A 24 5.25 -7.78 -3.15
C MET A 24 6.49 -6.88 -3.24
N SER A 25 7.47 -7.22 -4.08
CA SER A 25 8.65 -6.38 -4.29
C SER A 25 8.27 -5.01 -4.86
N PHE A 26 7.42 -4.98 -5.89
CA PHE A 26 6.96 -3.72 -6.45
C PHE A 26 6.13 -2.90 -5.45
N TRP A 27 5.20 -3.53 -4.73
CA TRP A 27 4.40 -2.83 -3.71
C TRP A 27 5.27 -2.25 -2.60
N ASN A 28 6.34 -2.94 -2.18
CA ASN A 28 7.28 -2.41 -1.19
C ASN A 28 8.05 -1.20 -1.74
N LEU A 29 8.58 -1.30 -2.97
CA LEU A 29 9.37 -0.23 -3.59
C LEU A 29 8.58 1.08 -3.71
N PHE A 30 7.32 1.00 -4.12
CA PHE A 30 6.45 2.15 -4.35
C PHE A 30 5.42 2.37 -3.23
N SER A 31 5.68 1.87 -2.02
CA SER A 31 4.77 2.04 -0.87
C SER A 31 4.80 3.44 -0.23
N GLY A 32 5.71 4.32 -0.66
CA GLY A 32 5.89 5.65 -0.06
C GLY A 32 6.93 5.73 1.05
N PHE A 33 7.44 4.59 1.53
CA PHE A 33 8.50 4.56 2.55
C PHE A 33 9.91 4.64 1.96
N LEU A 34 10.23 3.78 0.98
CA LEU A 34 11.53 3.80 0.30
C LEU A 34 11.64 4.97 -0.67
N VAL A 35 10.57 5.23 -1.42
CA VAL A 35 10.45 6.37 -2.33
C VAL A 35 9.23 7.18 -1.91
N PRO A 36 9.42 8.35 -1.28
CA PRO A 36 8.32 9.24 -0.91
C PRO A 36 7.42 9.56 -2.09
N ARG A 37 6.10 9.62 -1.85
CA ARG A 37 5.09 9.87 -2.90
C ARG A 37 5.35 11.17 -3.66
N THR A 38 5.89 12.17 -2.99
CA THR A 38 6.26 13.50 -3.52
C THR A 38 7.33 13.42 -4.61
N LEU A 39 8.23 12.44 -4.54
CA LEU A 39 9.31 12.22 -5.52
C LEU A 39 8.91 11.30 -6.68
N ILE A 40 7.77 10.60 -6.59
CA ILE A 40 7.30 9.72 -7.67
C ILE A 40 6.75 10.58 -8.82
N PRO A 41 7.23 10.37 -10.07
CA PRO A 41 6.70 11.06 -11.24
C PRO A 41 5.19 10.90 -11.37
N ILE A 42 4.50 11.96 -11.80
CA ILE A 42 3.03 12.00 -11.80
C ILE A 42 2.42 10.82 -12.58
N TRP A 43 3.03 10.42 -13.70
CA TRP A 43 2.57 9.30 -14.52
C TRP A 43 2.77 7.92 -13.88
N TRP A 44 3.60 7.77 -12.84
CA TRP A 44 3.75 6.53 -12.05
C TRP A 44 2.96 6.55 -10.74
N ARG A 45 2.41 7.70 -10.35
CA ARG A 45 1.75 7.88 -9.04
C ARG A 45 0.49 7.04 -8.88
N TRP A 46 -0.16 6.62 -9.97
CA TRP A 46 -1.28 5.67 -9.88
C TRP A 46 -0.87 4.33 -9.27
N TYR A 47 0.37 3.89 -9.50
CA TYR A 47 0.85 2.62 -8.96
C TYR A 47 0.99 2.66 -7.43
N TYR A 48 1.42 3.81 -6.89
CA TYR A 48 1.42 4.06 -5.46
C TYR A 48 0.02 3.83 -4.87
N TRP A 49 -1.02 4.40 -5.48
CA TRP A 49 -2.41 4.22 -5.04
C TRP A 49 -2.97 2.81 -5.33
N GLY A 50 -2.38 2.08 -6.28
CA GLY A 50 -2.67 0.67 -6.54
C GLY A 50 -1.98 -0.32 -5.59
N SER A 51 -1.22 0.16 -4.60
CA SER A 51 -0.52 -0.69 -3.64
C SER A 51 -1.25 -0.73 -2.30
N PRO A 52 -1.72 -1.90 -1.82
CA PRO A 52 -2.32 -2.01 -0.49
C PRO A 52 -1.32 -1.63 0.62
N ILE A 53 -0.02 -1.86 0.39
CA ILE A 53 1.04 -1.49 1.35
C ILE A 53 1.13 0.04 1.50
N ALA A 54 0.96 0.78 0.41
CA ALA A 54 1.01 2.25 0.45
C ALA A 54 -0.09 2.83 1.35
N TRP A 55 -1.31 2.29 1.24
CA TRP A 55 -2.43 2.66 2.10
C TRP A 55 -2.14 2.34 3.57
N THR A 56 -1.55 1.17 3.87
CA THR A 56 -1.20 0.81 5.25
C THR A 56 -0.17 1.76 5.86
N ILE A 57 0.90 2.06 5.12
CA ILE A 57 1.95 2.98 5.57
C ILE A 57 1.37 4.38 5.77
N TYR A 58 0.57 4.86 4.82
CA TYR A 58 -0.13 6.14 4.95
C TYR A 58 -0.95 6.18 6.23
N GLY A 59 -1.83 5.19 6.43
CA GLY A 59 -2.71 5.12 7.59
C GLY A 59 -1.94 5.09 8.91
N LEU A 60 -0.83 4.34 8.97
CA LEU A 60 0.01 4.27 10.16
C LEU A 60 0.62 5.63 10.49
N PHE A 61 1.29 6.29 9.54
CA PHE A 61 1.94 7.58 9.80
C PHE A 61 0.93 8.68 10.07
N ALA A 62 -0.13 8.77 9.28
CA ALA A 62 -1.16 9.80 9.45
C ALA A 62 -1.90 9.64 10.79
N SER A 63 -2.16 8.40 11.25
CA SER A 63 -2.88 8.18 12.52
C SER A 63 -2.00 8.27 13.77
N GLN A 64 -0.69 8.09 13.64
CA GLN A 64 0.22 8.10 14.81
C GLN A 64 0.97 9.42 14.98
N MET A 65 1.19 10.14 13.88
CA MET A 65 2.05 11.32 13.84
C MET A 65 1.38 12.50 13.13
N GLY A 66 0.12 12.37 12.68
CA GLY A 66 -0.60 13.41 11.95
C GLY A 66 -0.97 14.62 12.82
N ASP A 67 -1.15 14.42 14.11
CA ASP A 67 -1.49 15.42 15.13
C ASP A 67 -0.27 15.86 15.98
N VAL A 68 0.90 15.30 15.69
CA VAL A 68 2.12 15.57 16.46
C VAL A 68 2.75 16.88 15.98
N GLU A 69 2.82 17.86 16.88
CA GLU A 69 3.38 19.20 16.61
C GLU A 69 4.79 19.41 17.18
N THR A 70 5.42 18.37 17.71
CA THR A 70 6.79 18.48 18.22
C THR A 70 7.74 18.88 17.10
N LEU A 71 8.71 19.72 17.43
CA LEU A 71 9.67 20.22 16.45
C LEU A 71 10.69 19.15 16.09
N VAL A 72 10.86 18.90 14.81
CA VAL A 72 11.92 18.04 14.25
C VAL A 72 13.04 18.92 13.75
N GLU A 73 14.27 18.61 14.17
CA GLU A 73 15.47 19.23 13.61
C GLU A 73 15.81 18.57 12.27
N ILE A 74 15.88 19.40 11.23
CA ILE A 74 16.21 18.95 9.87
C ILE A 74 17.59 19.54 9.52
N PRO A 75 18.59 18.72 9.20
CA PRO A 75 19.92 19.22 8.86
C PRO A 75 19.85 20.21 7.68
N GLY A 76 20.28 21.45 7.92
CA GLY A 76 20.31 22.50 6.89
C GLY A 76 19.00 23.27 6.69
N GLU A 77 17.94 22.97 7.44
CA GLU A 77 16.66 23.71 7.42
C GLU A 77 16.24 24.16 8.83
N LYS A 78 15.26 25.08 8.89
CA LYS A 78 14.64 25.43 10.17
C LYS A 78 13.80 24.27 10.67
N SER A 79 13.81 24.05 11.99
CA SER A 79 12.95 23.04 12.61
C SER A 79 11.48 23.31 12.30
N LYS A 80 10.75 22.24 12.00
CA LYS A 80 9.32 22.28 11.68
C LYS A 80 8.57 21.24 12.53
N PRO A 81 7.28 21.48 12.81
CA PRO A 81 6.41 20.46 13.42
C PRO A 81 6.40 19.15 12.64
N VAL A 82 6.30 18.00 13.32
CA VAL A 82 6.26 16.67 12.68
C VAL A 82 5.15 16.60 11.63
N ASN A 83 3.92 17.00 11.96
CA ASN A 83 2.79 16.95 11.03
C ASN A 83 3.07 17.71 9.72
N GLN A 84 3.71 18.87 9.80
CA GLN A 84 4.08 19.70 8.67
C GLN A 84 5.20 19.03 7.85
N PHE A 85 6.19 18.42 8.52
CA PHE A 85 7.21 17.61 7.86
C PHE A 85 6.60 16.43 7.09
N LEU A 86 5.66 15.69 7.69
CA LEU A 86 5.00 14.57 7.04
C LEU A 86 4.19 15.01 5.81
N LYS A 87 3.52 16.16 5.89
CA LYS A 87 2.77 16.73 4.77
C LYS A 87 3.68 17.18 3.63
N ASP A 88 4.73 17.95 3.93
CA ASP A 88 5.60 18.56 2.93
C ASP A 88 6.52 17.53 2.25
N TYR A 89 7.12 16.62 3.01
CA TYR A 89 8.13 15.69 2.48
C TYR A 89 7.54 14.34 2.08
N LEU A 90 6.59 13.80 2.83
CA LEU A 90 6.02 12.47 2.59
C LEU A 90 4.63 12.52 1.94
N GLY A 91 3.91 13.63 2.07
CA GLY A 91 2.56 13.79 1.54
C GLY A 91 1.47 13.12 2.39
N PHE A 92 1.75 12.88 3.68
CA PHE A 92 0.78 12.31 4.62
C PHE A 92 -0.02 13.41 5.31
N GLU A 93 -1.33 13.22 5.39
CA GLU A 93 -2.29 14.16 5.95
C GLU A 93 -3.26 13.39 6.85
N GLU A 94 -3.51 13.92 8.05
CA GLU A 94 -4.38 13.29 9.05
C GLU A 94 -5.82 13.13 8.53
N ASP A 95 -6.36 14.16 7.87
CA ASP A 95 -7.73 14.17 7.32
C ASP A 95 -7.98 13.04 6.31
N PHE A 96 -6.93 12.46 5.74
CA PHE A 96 -7.03 11.42 4.73
C PHE A 96 -7.09 9.99 5.31
N VAL A 97 -7.06 9.82 6.64
CA VAL A 97 -7.17 8.51 7.30
C VAL A 97 -8.50 7.81 7.01
N ILE A 98 -9.62 8.54 6.96
CA ILE A 98 -10.93 7.95 6.66
C ILE A 98 -10.95 7.30 5.26
N PRO A 99 -10.54 7.99 4.18
CA PRO A 99 -10.32 7.36 2.87
C PRO A 99 -9.43 6.12 2.90
N VAL A 100 -8.36 6.13 3.70
CA VAL A 100 -7.44 4.99 3.85
C VAL A 100 -8.17 3.75 4.41
N VAL A 101 -9.06 3.93 5.39
CA VAL A 101 -9.86 2.82 5.94
C VAL A 101 -10.75 2.21 4.86
N PHE A 102 -11.47 3.04 4.10
CA PHE A 102 -12.31 2.55 3.00
C PHE A 102 -11.49 1.84 1.90
N ALA A 103 -10.30 2.35 1.59
CA ALA A 103 -9.40 1.69 0.63
C ALA A 103 -8.99 0.28 1.10
N HIS A 104 -8.70 0.08 2.39
CA HIS A 104 -8.40 -1.24 2.93
C HIS A 104 -9.58 -2.20 2.82
N VAL A 105 -10.79 -1.74 3.13
CA VAL A 105 -12.02 -2.55 2.95
C VAL A 105 -12.18 -2.94 1.48
N GLY A 106 -11.97 -1.99 0.56
CA GLY A 106 -11.98 -2.24 -0.88
C GLY A 106 -10.99 -3.32 -1.31
N TRP A 107 -9.75 -3.28 -0.81
CA TRP A 107 -8.74 -4.30 -1.10
C TRP A 107 -9.11 -5.69 -0.55
N VAL A 108 -9.66 -5.76 0.67
CA VAL A 108 -10.12 -7.02 1.25
C VAL A 108 -11.22 -7.64 0.39
N LEU A 109 -12.22 -6.83 0.00
CA LEU A 109 -13.31 -7.28 -0.87
C LEU A 109 -12.80 -7.72 -2.25
N LEU A 110 -11.91 -6.95 -2.87
CA LEU A 110 -11.32 -7.29 -4.16
C LEU A 110 -10.61 -8.65 -4.10
N PHE A 111 -9.72 -8.85 -3.12
CA PHE A 111 -9.02 -10.12 -2.97
C PHE A 111 -9.96 -11.27 -2.66
N PHE A 112 -11.03 -11.03 -1.90
CA PHE A 112 -12.05 -12.03 -1.62
C PHE A 112 -12.80 -12.44 -2.89
N PHE A 113 -13.27 -11.49 -3.69
CA PHE A 113 -13.98 -11.78 -4.94
C PHE A 113 -13.10 -12.50 -5.95
N LEU A 114 -11.84 -12.07 -6.10
CA LEU A 114 -10.88 -12.73 -6.99
C LEU A 114 -10.56 -14.17 -6.53
N PHE A 115 -10.44 -14.38 -5.23
CA PHE A 115 -10.28 -15.72 -4.66
C PHE A 115 -11.49 -16.61 -4.92
N ALA A 116 -12.70 -16.12 -4.64
CA ALA A 116 -13.94 -16.85 -4.88
C ALA A 116 -14.14 -17.18 -6.37
N TYR A 117 -13.81 -16.23 -7.25
CA TYR A 117 -13.82 -16.44 -8.70
C TYR A 117 -12.81 -17.51 -9.12
N GLY A 118 -11.57 -17.44 -8.62
CA GLY A 118 -10.51 -18.41 -8.92
C GLY A 118 -10.93 -19.84 -8.55
N ILE A 119 -11.45 -20.05 -7.35
CA ILE A 119 -11.96 -21.37 -6.94
C ILE A 119 -13.14 -21.81 -7.80
N LYS A 120 -14.05 -20.92 -8.17
CA LYS A 120 -15.26 -21.31 -8.92
C LYS A 120 -14.97 -21.73 -10.36
N TYR A 121 -14.07 -21.01 -11.04
CA TYR A 121 -13.90 -21.14 -12.51
C TYR A 121 -12.55 -21.67 -12.93
N LEU A 122 -11.51 -21.47 -12.13
CA LEU A 122 -10.14 -21.88 -12.44
C LEU A 122 -9.71 -23.12 -11.67
N ASP A 123 -10.61 -23.80 -10.95
CA ASP A 123 -10.32 -24.95 -10.07
C ASP A 123 -9.40 -26.00 -10.72
N PHE A 124 -8.10 -25.81 -10.52
CA PHE A 124 -7.06 -26.66 -11.08
C PHE A 124 -6.97 -28.00 -10.34
N GLN A 125 -7.64 -28.15 -9.19
CA GLN A 125 -7.66 -29.39 -8.41
C GLN A 125 -8.71 -30.39 -8.93
N ARG A 126 -9.69 -29.95 -9.72
CA ARG A 126 -10.72 -30.83 -10.34
C ARG A 126 -10.41 -31.27 -11.77
N ARG A 127 -9.27 -30.86 -12.34
CA ARG A 127 -8.80 -31.30 -13.67
C ARG A 127 -7.89 -32.51 -13.58
#